data_AF-A0A8B8A2V3-F1
#
_entry.id   AF-A0A8B8A2V3-F1
#
_cell.length_a   1.000
_cell.length_b   1.000
_cell.length_c   1.000
_cell.angle_alpha   90.00
_cell.angle_beta   90.00
_cell.angle_gamma   90.00
#
_symmetry.space_group_name_H-M   'P 1'
#
loop_
_entity.id
_entity.type
_entity.pdbx_description
1 polymer ?
#
loop_
_entity_poly.entity_id
_entity_poly.type
_entity_poly.pdbx_seq_one_letter_code
_entity_poly.pdbx_strand_id
1 'polypeptide(L)'
;MLAFQVTILCICSFLQILDCQSTPPRFPSNQLPVERLARCIGVVPHVFAMEIERLVSIGKEMGLGGEGLREFVREEQERMKVERKAKEDAEREKRAMDIEIRRQERETVELQLKIETLKKEESESQEHKPKASSAKTLTPKLPSFDDEKDDIDSYLNRFERYASAQNWQQSNWAVNLSALLKGKALEVYSRLPVSEASNYDSLKSALLKRYHFTEEGFRNQTDQEIMVNDLMDPVEPLVNTNISKESRRLRATRNQLPGVPLTKDDT
;
A
#
# COMPACT_ATOMS: atom_id res chain seq x y z
N MET A 1 24.53 19.41 43.63
CA MET A 1 23.61 20.56 43.48
C MET A 1 23.07 20.73 42.05
N LEU A 2 23.71 20.20 41.00
CA LEU A 2 23.24 20.36 39.61
C LEU A 2 22.01 19.50 39.23
N ALA A 3 21.73 18.41 39.95
CA ALA A 3 20.57 17.55 39.66
C ALA A 3 19.23 18.13 40.14
N PHE A 4 19.24 19.06 41.11
CA PHE A 4 18.02 19.68 41.65
C PHE A 4 17.52 20.86 40.79
N GLN A 5 18.38 21.48 39.99
CA GLN A 5 17.98 22.59 39.11
C GLN A 5 17.27 22.12 37.83
N VAL A 6 17.58 20.91 37.35
CA VAL A 6 16.96 20.37 36.12
C VAL A 6 15.51 19.94 36.37
N THR A 7 15.18 19.46 37.57
CA THR A 7 13.81 19.05 37.92
C THR A 7 12.86 20.24 38.09
N ILE A 8 13.35 21.37 38.61
CA ILE A 8 12.56 22.60 38.78
C ILE A 8 12.25 23.25 37.43
N LEU A 9 13.18 23.21 36.46
CA LEU A 9 12.91 23.71 35.11
C LEU A 9 11.91 22.84 34.34
N CYS A 10 11.90 21.52 34.58
CA CYS A 10 11.00 20.61 33.88
C CYS A 10 9.53 20.71 34.35
N ILE A 11 9.31 21.07 35.62
CA ILE A 11 7.96 21.29 36.18
C ILE A 11 7.40 22.65 35.72
N CYS A 12 8.24 23.66 35.54
CA CYS A 12 7.81 24.96 35.01
C CYS A 12 7.35 24.88 33.55
N SER A 13 7.98 24.05 32.71
CA SER A 13 7.56 23.86 31.31
C SER A 13 6.23 23.11 31.15
N PHE A 14 5.82 22.31 32.16
CA PHE A 14 4.60 21.50 32.08
C PHE A 14 3.34 22.24 32.57
N LEU A 15 3.50 23.42 33.19
CA LEU A 15 2.39 24.26 33.68
C LEU A 15 2.10 25.49 32.80
N GLN A 16 2.74 25.65 31.64
CA GLN A 16 2.46 26.73 30.69
C GLN A 16 1.47 26.38 29.57
N ILE A 17 0.86 25.20 29.62
CA ILE A 17 -0.13 24.78 28.61
C ILE A 17 -1.42 24.47 29.36
N LEU A 18 -2.17 25.51 29.74
CA LEU A 18 -3.63 25.55 29.87
C LEU A 18 -4.03 26.99 30.27
N ASP A 19 -4.45 27.73 29.24
CA ASP A 19 -5.21 28.98 29.23
C ASP A 19 -4.72 30.19 30.04
N CYS A 20 -4.41 31.29 29.34
CA CYS A 20 -5.31 32.46 29.24
C CYS A 20 -4.62 33.60 28.50
N GLN A 21 -5.22 34.06 27.39
CA GLN A 21 -4.96 35.41 26.89
C GLN A 21 -5.38 36.41 27.95
N SER A 22 -4.44 37.11 28.57
CA SER A 22 -4.56 38.52 28.96
C SER A 22 -3.23 39.01 29.54
N THR A 23 -2.87 40.20 29.09
CA THR A 23 -1.70 41.03 29.42
C THR A 23 -1.06 40.83 30.81
N PRO A 24 0.29 40.81 30.93
CA PRO A 24 0.97 40.71 32.21
C PRO A 24 0.99 42.07 32.94
N PRO A 25 0.69 42.15 34.26
CA PRO A 25 1.08 43.32 35.03
C PRO A 25 2.56 43.22 35.39
N ARG A 26 3.32 44.27 35.09
CA ARG A 26 4.67 44.49 35.64
C ARG A 26 4.54 44.81 37.13
N PHE A 27 5.15 44.01 38.00
CA PHE A 27 5.64 44.51 39.30
C PHE A 27 6.94 43.80 39.71
N PRO A 28 7.80 44.51 40.48
CA PRO A 28 9.25 44.31 40.47
C PRO A 28 9.73 43.28 41.48
N SER A 29 11.00 42.95 41.30
CA SER A 29 11.88 42.11 42.09
C SER A 29 11.72 42.23 43.62
N ASN A 30 12.01 41.09 44.26
CA ASN A 30 12.39 40.92 45.66
C ASN A 30 11.25 41.03 46.69
N GLN A 31 10.52 39.93 46.88
CA GLN A 31 10.28 39.26 48.17
C GLN A 31 9.26 38.13 47.96
N LEU A 32 9.73 36.87 47.94
CA LEU A 32 8.85 35.71 48.04
C LEU A 32 8.64 35.41 49.54
N PRO A 33 7.41 35.40 50.07
CA PRO A 33 7.14 34.99 51.44
C PRO A 33 7.31 33.47 51.56
N VAL A 34 8.26 33.03 52.38
CA VAL A 34 8.50 31.60 52.73
C VAL A 34 7.34 30.93 53.49
N GLU A 35 6.22 31.63 53.70
CA GLU A 35 5.07 31.22 54.52
C GLU A 35 3.87 30.68 53.70
N ARG A 36 4.08 30.26 52.45
CA ARG A 36 2.99 29.61 51.66
C ARG A 36 3.32 28.25 51.05
N LEU A 37 4.49 27.67 51.39
CA LEU A 37 4.84 26.28 51.06
C LEU A 37 4.66 25.31 52.25
N ALA A 38 3.96 25.73 53.30
CA ALA A 38 3.70 24.91 54.49
C ALA A 38 2.27 24.34 54.55
N ARG A 39 1.61 24.11 53.41
CA ARG A 39 0.26 23.48 53.38
C ARG A 39 0.12 22.32 52.38
N CYS A 40 1.21 21.76 51.88
CA CYS A 40 1.16 20.53 51.06
C CYS A 40 1.99 19.37 51.62
N ILE A 41 2.62 19.53 52.80
CA ILE A 41 3.26 18.43 53.52
C ILE A 41 2.58 18.35 54.89
N GLY A 42 1.40 17.71 54.95
CA GLY A 42 0.59 17.79 56.17
C GLY A 42 -0.51 16.76 56.34
N VAL A 43 -0.54 15.67 55.56
CA VAL A 43 -1.49 14.57 55.80
C VAL A 43 -0.79 13.23 55.64
N VAL A 44 0.17 12.94 56.53
CA VAL A 44 0.71 11.57 56.63
C VAL A 44 0.94 11.08 58.07
N PRO A 45 1.13 11.90 59.12
CA PRO A 45 1.31 11.32 60.47
C PRO A 45 0.00 10.77 61.08
N HIS A 46 -1.15 11.35 60.74
CA HIS A 46 -2.42 11.03 61.41
C HIS A 46 -3.02 9.67 60.98
N VAL A 47 -2.71 9.20 59.77
CA VAL A 47 -3.22 7.92 59.26
C VAL A 47 -2.49 6.75 59.94
N PHE A 48 -1.19 6.88 60.22
CA PHE A 48 -0.41 5.86 60.91
C PHE A 48 -0.77 5.73 62.41
N ALA A 49 -1.20 6.80 63.06
CA ALA A 49 -1.59 6.78 64.48
C ALA A 49 -2.88 5.99 64.72
N MET A 50 -3.89 6.17 63.86
CA MET A 50 -5.18 5.46 63.99
C MET A 50 -5.05 3.94 63.74
N GLU A 51 -4.11 3.51 62.90
CA GLU A 51 -3.91 2.09 62.61
C GLU A 51 -3.37 1.32 63.82
N ILE A 52 -2.43 1.91 64.58
CA ILE A 52 -1.84 1.26 65.76
C ILE A 52 -2.86 1.13 66.89
N GLU A 53 -3.67 2.18 67.11
CA GLU A 53 -4.73 2.15 68.14
C GLU A 53 -5.79 1.09 67.83
N ARG A 54 -6.11 0.89 66.55
CA ARG A 54 -7.01 -0.17 66.09
C ARG A 54 -6.42 -1.56 66.37
N LEU A 55 -5.14 -1.77 66.06
CA LEU A 55 -4.47 -3.05 66.31
C LEU A 55 -4.35 -3.37 67.80
N VAL A 56 -4.07 -2.37 68.62
CA VAL A 56 -4.04 -2.51 70.08
C VAL A 56 -5.43 -2.87 70.62
N SER A 57 -6.49 -2.30 70.05
CA SER A 57 -7.88 -2.61 70.44
C SER A 57 -8.26 -4.04 70.06
N ILE A 58 -7.94 -4.46 68.83
CA ILE A 58 -8.15 -5.84 68.35
C ILE A 58 -7.39 -6.85 69.23
N GLY A 59 -6.13 -6.58 69.54
CA GLY A 59 -5.33 -7.46 70.41
C GLY A 59 -5.91 -7.59 71.83
N LYS A 60 -6.41 -6.50 72.41
CA LYS A 60 -7.06 -6.52 73.73
C LYS A 60 -8.39 -7.28 73.71
N GLU A 61 -9.20 -7.13 72.65
CA GLU A 61 -10.45 -7.88 72.47
C GLU A 61 -10.21 -9.38 72.32
N MET A 62 -9.08 -9.77 71.72
CA MET A 62 -8.61 -11.16 71.64
C MET A 62 -8.03 -11.70 72.96
N GLY A 63 -8.08 -10.91 74.05
CA GLY A 63 -7.58 -11.30 75.36
C GLY A 63 -6.04 -11.26 75.47
N LEU A 64 -5.33 -10.66 74.50
CA LEU A 64 -3.88 -10.51 74.54
C LEU A 64 -3.50 -9.32 75.41
N GLY A 65 -2.62 -9.56 76.38
CA GLY A 65 -2.09 -8.53 77.28
C GLY A 65 -0.57 -8.58 77.36
N GLY A 66 0.03 -7.52 77.89
CA GLY A 66 1.47 -7.49 78.18
C GLY A 66 2.35 -7.72 76.94
N GLU A 67 3.11 -8.80 76.93
CA GLU A 67 4.06 -9.13 75.85
C GLU A 67 3.39 -9.65 74.58
N GLY A 68 2.37 -10.51 74.70
CA GLY A 68 1.65 -11.04 73.54
C GLY A 68 0.93 -9.96 72.73
N LEU A 69 0.46 -8.89 73.39
CA LEU A 69 -0.12 -7.74 72.70
C LEU A 69 0.93 -6.94 71.91
N ARG A 70 2.16 -6.82 72.43
CA ARG A 70 3.26 -6.12 71.75
C ARG A 70 3.77 -6.90 70.54
N GLU A 71 3.81 -8.22 70.65
CA GLU A 71 4.19 -9.10 69.55
C GLU A 71 3.15 -9.05 68.43
N PHE A 72 1.86 -9.21 68.76
CA PHE A 72 0.76 -9.09 67.80
C PHE A 72 0.81 -7.79 66.98
N VAL A 73 0.93 -6.63 67.66
CA VAL A 73 1.00 -5.33 66.98
C VAL A 73 2.22 -5.23 66.06
N ARG A 74 3.37 -5.78 66.47
CA ARG A 74 4.60 -5.75 65.67
C ARG A 74 4.48 -6.62 64.42
N GLU A 75 4.00 -7.84 64.57
CA GLU A 75 3.82 -8.77 63.45
C GLU A 75 2.84 -8.21 62.41
N GLU A 76 1.75 -7.60 62.88
CA GLU A 76 0.76 -6.97 62.04
C GLU A 76 1.31 -5.76 61.28
N GLN A 77 2.09 -4.92 61.96
CA GLN A 77 2.76 -3.80 61.32
C GLN A 77 3.78 -4.24 60.27
N GLU A 78 4.56 -5.29 60.55
CA GLU A 78 5.50 -5.83 59.57
C GLU A 78 4.75 -6.45 58.39
N ARG A 79 3.65 -7.15 58.62
CA ARG A 79 2.81 -7.69 57.53
C ARG A 79 2.27 -6.59 56.62
N MET A 80 1.72 -5.51 57.19
CA MET A 80 1.24 -4.37 56.41
C MET A 80 2.36 -3.65 55.66
N LYS A 81 3.56 -3.55 56.24
CA LYS A 81 4.74 -2.99 55.54
C LYS A 81 5.15 -3.84 54.35
N VAL A 82 5.18 -5.16 54.51
CA VAL A 82 5.49 -6.11 53.43
C VAL A 82 4.43 -6.02 52.33
N GLU A 83 3.14 -6.00 52.68
CA GLU A 83 2.04 -5.88 51.71
C GLU A 83 2.10 -4.56 50.95
N ARG A 84 2.32 -3.43 51.62
CA ARG A 84 2.48 -2.13 50.97
C ARG A 84 3.65 -2.14 50.00
N LYS A 85 4.79 -2.69 50.42
CA LYS A 85 5.98 -2.78 49.56
C LYS A 85 5.72 -3.68 48.35
N ALA A 86 5.07 -4.84 48.55
CA ALA A 86 4.70 -5.74 47.45
C ALA A 86 3.74 -5.06 46.47
N LYS A 87 2.77 -4.28 46.95
CA LYS A 87 1.86 -3.50 46.11
C LYS A 87 2.59 -2.41 45.32
N GLU A 88 3.51 -1.68 45.95
CA GLU A 88 4.33 -0.66 45.28
C GLU A 88 5.24 -1.27 44.20
N ASP A 89 5.85 -2.42 44.49
CA ASP A 89 6.70 -3.14 43.54
C ASP A 89 5.88 -3.70 42.37
N ALA A 90 4.70 -4.29 42.64
CA ALA A 90 3.77 -4.75 41.61
C ALA A 90 3.26 -3.60 40.72
N GLU A 91 2.98 -2.43 41.30
CA GLU A 91 2.59 -1.24 40.53
C GLU A 91 3.75 -0.70 39.69
N ARG A 92 4.99 -0.79 40.19
CA ARG A 92 6.19 -0.42 39.41
C ARG A 92 6.38 -1.38 38.23
N GLU A 93 6.22 -2.68 38.45
CA GLU A 93 6.33 -3.71 37.41
C GLU A 93 5.25 -3.54 36.34
N LYS A 94 3.99 -3.33 36.75
CA LYS A 94 2.89 -3.04 35.81
C LYS A 94 3.19 -1.81 34.95
N ARG A 95 3.69 -0.73 35.56
CA ARG A 95 4.08 0.49 34.82
C ARG A 95 5.22 0.22 33.83
N ALA A 96 6.20 -0.60 34.21
CA ALA A 96 7.29 -0.98 33.30
C ALA A 96 6.77 -1.79 32.11
N MET A 97 5.85 -2.74 32.35
CA MET A 97 5.21 -3.52 31.30
C MET A 97 4.38 -2.64 30.35
N ASP A 98 3.58 -1.71 30.87
CA ASP A 98 2.79 -0.78 30.06
C ASP A 98 3.68 0.10 29.15
N ILE A 99 4.86 0.50 29.63
CA ILE A 99 5.83 1.26 28.83
C ILE A 99 6.40 0.40 27.69
N GLU A 100 6.74 -0.86 27.96
CA GLU A 100 7.29 -1.76 26.95
C GLU A 100 6.24 -2.13 25.89
N ILE A 101 4.99 -2.40 26.28
CA ILE A 101 3.89 -2.63 25.33
C ILE A 101 3.74 -1.44 24.39
N ARG A 102 3.70 -0.22 24.92
CA ARG A 102 3.61 1.00 24.09
C ARG A 102 4.82 1.18 23.17
N ARG A 103 6.00 0.69 23.55
CA ARG A 103 7.19 0.71 22.70
C ARG A 103 7.03 -0.27 21.52
N GLN A 104 6.57 -1.49 21.80
CA GLN A 104 6.31 -2.51 20.79
C GLN A 104 5.18 -2.11 19.83
N GLU A 105 4.11 -1.49 20.34
CA GLU A 105 3.02 -0.96 19.51
C GLU A 105 3.52 0.12 18.54
N ARG A 106 4.41 1.02 18.98
CA ARG A 106 5.01 2.02 18.08
C ARG A 106 5.88 1.39 17.01
N GLU A 107 6.74 0.45 17.41
CA GLU A 107 7.64 -0.26 16.50
C GLU A 107 6.86 -1.08 15.46
N THR A 108 5.81 -1.77 15.88
CA THR A 108 4.94 -2.53 14.97
C THR A 108 4.19 -1.63 13.99
N VAL A 109 3.65 -0.49 14.45
CA VAL A 109 3.01 0.50 13.57
C VAL A 109 4.02 1.08 12.57
N GLU A 110 5.24 1.42 13.01
CA GLU A 110 6.29 1.93 12.13
C GLU A 110 6.67 0.93 11.05
N LEU A 111 6.87 -0.35 11.41
CA LEU A 111 7.15 -1.42 10.46
C LEU A 111 6.00 -1.63 9.47
N GLN A 112 4.75 -1.57 9.93
CA GLN A 112 3.58 -1.67 9.04
C GLN A 112 3.53 -0.52 8.04
N LEU A 113 3.76 0.72 8.48
CA LEU A 113 3.86 1.88 7.59
C LEU A 113 5.01 1.71 6.59
N LYS A 114 6.16 1.20 7.03
CA LYS A 114 7.28 0.95 6.12
C LYS A 114 6.94 -0.10 5.06
N ILE A 115 6.26 -1.18 5.44
CA ILE A 115 5.78 -2.19 4.48
C ILE A 115 4.80 -1.56 3.48
N GLU A 116 3.87 -0.72 3.94
CA GLU A 116 2.90 -0.07 3.06
C GLU A 116 3.53 0.93 2.09
N THR A 117 4.48 1.74 2.56
CA THR A 117 5.27 2.63 1.69
C THR A 117 6.07 1.85 0.65
N LEU A 118 6.77 0.78 1.04
CA LEU A 118 7.50 -0.07 0.10
C LEU A 118 6.58 -0.74 -0.91
N LYS A 119 5.39 -1.20 -0.52
CA LYS A 119 4.38 -1.74 -1.45
C LYS A 119 3.88 -0.70 -2.46
N LYS A 120 3.71 0.55 -2.02
CA LYS A 120 3.30 1.65 -2.88
C LYS A 120 4.42 2.04 -3.85
N GLU A 121 5.66 2.16 -3.36
CA GLU A 121 6.86 2.39 -4.17
C GLU A 121 7.11 1.24 -5.16
N GLU A 122 6.87 -0.01 -4.76
CA GLU A 122 6.91 -1.16 -5.66
C GLU A 122 5.85 -1.07 -6.75
N SER A 123 4.64 -0.61 -6.42
CA SER A 123 3.53 -0.43 -7.37
C SER A 123 3.78 0.71 -8.36
N GLU A 124 4.33 1.84 -7.90
CA GLU A 124 4.72 2.99 -8.73
C GLU A 124 5.96 2.66 -9.60
N SER A 125 6.86 1.81 -9.13
CA SER A 125 8.01 1.32 -9.91
C SER A 125 7.65 0.19 -10.90
N GLN A 126 6.39 -0.28 -10.94
CA GLN A 126 5.91 -1.23 -11.96
C GLN A 126 5.32 -0.56 -13.21
N GLU A 127 5.09 0.77 -13.22
CA GLU A 127 4.57 1.46 -14.43
C GLU A 127 5.62 1.65 -15.53
N HIS A 128 6.90 1.38 -15.26
CA HIS A 128 7.98 1.44 -16.26
C HIS A 128 8.86 0.18 -16.30
N LYS A 129 8.26 -1.02 -16.34
CA LYS A 129 8.90 -2.23 -16.89
C LYS A 129 7.85 -3.32 -17.13
N PRO A 130 7.84 -4.05 -18.26
CA PRO A 130 6.93 -5.17 -18.44
C PRO A 130 7.31 -6.27 -17.44
N LYS A 131 6.61 -6.32 -16.30
CA LYS A 131 6.80 -7.37 -15.29
C LYS A 131 5.93 -8.57 -15.66
N ALA A 132 6.59 -9.57 -16.23
CA ALA A 132 6.23 -10.95 -16.01
C ALA A 132 6.47 -11.26 -14.53
N SER A 133 5.40 -11.30 -13.71
CA SER A 133 5.51 -11.84 -12.36
C SER A 133 4.19 -12.40 -11.87
N SER A 134 4.21 -13.74 -11.74
CA SER A 134 3.38 -14.56 -10.87
C SER A 134 1.88 -14.57 -11.17
N ALA A 135 1.53 -15.51 -12.04
CA ALA A 135 0.18 -16.03 -12.25
C ALA A 135 -0.46 -16.47 -10.92
N LYS A 136 -1.10 -15.53 -10.21
CA LYS A 136 -2.36 -15.85 -9.54
C LYS A 136 -3.35 -15.99 -10.68
N THR A 137 -3.50 -17.20 -11.20
CA THR A 137 -4.55 -17.55 -12.16
C THR A 137 -5.88 -17.31 -11.47
N LEU A 138 -6.39 -16.07 -11.57
CA LEU A 138 -7.77 -15.75 -11.28
C LEU A 138 -8.58 -16.61 -12.24
N THR A 139 -9.09 -17.74 -11.73
CA THR A 139 -9.96 -18.62 -12.50
C THR A 139 -11.03 -17.76 -13.15
N PRO A 140 -11.18 -17.80 -14.49
CA PRO A 140 -12.11 -16.93 -15.18
C PRO A 140 -13.51 -17.11 -14.58
N LYS A 141 -14.21 -16.00 -14.27
CA LYS A 141 -15.62 -16.07 -13.85
C LYS A 141 -16.57 -16.32 -15.03
N LEU A 142 -16.05 -16.83 -16.14
CA LEU A 142 -16.80 -17.12 -17.35
C LEU A 142 -17.32 -18.56 -17.27
N PRO A 143 -18.56 -18.84 -17.71
CA PRO A 143 -19.04 -20.21 -17.84
C PRO A 143 -18.12 -21.02 -18.78
N SER A 144 -17.88 -22.28 -18.46
CA SER A 144 -17.15 -23.21 -19.33
C SER A 144 -17.83 -23.38 -20.68
N PHE A 145 -17.06 -23.60 -21.73
CA PHE A 145 -17.57 -23.91 -23.07
C PHE A 145 -18.35 -25.24 -23.08
N ASP A 146 -19.55 -25.22 -23.66
CA ASP A 146 -20.43 -26.37 -23.84
C ASP A 146 -20.69 -26.61 -25.34
N ASP A 147 -20.15 -27.70 -25.88
CA ASP A 147 -20.17 -28.02 -27.32
C ASP A 147 -21.59 -28.18 -27.90
N GLU A 148 -22.57 -28.50 -27.06
CA GLU A 148 -23.96 -28.70 -27.51
C GLU A 148 -24.76 -27.38 -27.59
N LYS A 149 -24.26 -26.32 -26.96
CA LYS A 149 -25.01 -25.05 -26.77
C LYS A 149 -24.29 -23.82 -27.28
N ASP A 150 -22.97 -23.84 -27.25
CA ASP A 150 -22.13 -22.71 -27.60
C ASP A 150 -21.47 -22.97 -28.96
N ASP A 151 -21.55 -21.98 -29.85
CA ASP A 151 -20.70 -21.90 -31.04
C ASP A 151 -19.26 -21.49 -30.65
N ILE A 152 -18.26 -22.15 -31.22
CA ILE A 152 -16.86 -21.97 -30.83
C ILE A 152 -16.34 -20.56 -31.17
N ASP A 153 -16.71 -20.00 -32.33
CA ASP A 153 -16.27 -18.67 -32.76
C ASP A 153 -16.84 -17.59 -31.84
N SER A 154 -18.13 -17.71 -31.55
CA SER A 154 -18.86 -16.83 -30.64
C SER A 154 -18.29 -16.88 -29.22
N TYR A 155 -17.95 -18.08 -28.74
CA TYR A 155 -17.35 -18.27 -27.41
C TYR A 155 -15.96 -17.65 -27.32
N LEU A 156 -15.11 -17.85 -28.34
CA LEU A 156 -13.76 -17.28 -28.41
C LEU A 156 -13.81 -15.75 -28.42
N ASN A 157 -14.69 -15.13 -29.22
CA ASN A 157 -14.87 -13.68 -29.22
C ASN A 157 -15.32 -13.15 -27.85
N ARG A 158 -16.25 -13.86 -27.17
CA ARG A 158 -16.65 -13.51 -25.80
C ARG A 158 -15.47 -13.57 -24.83
N PHE A 159 -14.65 -14.61 -24.93
CA PHE A 159 -13.45 -14.77 -24.11
C PHE A 159 -12.44 -13.63 -24.35
N GLU A 160 -12.16 -13.27 -25.61
CA GLU A 160 -11.22 -12.19 -25.95
C GLU A 160 -11.68 -10.83 -25.40
N ARG A 161 -12.98 -10.53 -25.53
CA ARG A 161 -13.56 -9.32 -24.94
C ARG A 161 -13.44 -9.32 -23.42
N TYR A 162 -13.70 -10.46 -22.77
CA TYR A 162 -13.57 -10.60 -21.33
C TYR A 162 -12.12 -10.43 -20.87
N ALA A 163 -11.18 -11.11 -21.51
CA ALA A 163 -9.76 -11.03 -21.19
C ALA A 163 -9.20 -9.61 -21.40
N SER A 164 -9.64 -8.94 -22.47
CA SER A 164 -9.30 -7.54 -22.74
C SER A 164 -9.87 -6.61 -21.68
N ALA A 165 -11.14 -6.77 -21.28
CA ALA A 165 -11.76 -5.97 -20.22
C ALA A 165 -11.09 -6.16 -18.85
N GLN A 166 -10.52 -7.33 -18.58
CA GLN A 166 -9.76 -7.63 -17.36
C GLN A 166 -8.26 -7.29 -17.48
N ASN A 167 -7.81 -6.71 -18.60
CA ASN A 167 -6.42 -6.39 -18.88
C ASN A 167 -5.45 -7.57 -18.67
N TRP A 168 -5.85 -8.77 -19.09
CA TRP A 168 -4.99 -9.95 -18.98
C TRP A 168 -3.84 -9.89 -19.98
N GLN A 169 -2.63 -10.21 -19.52
CA GLN A 169 -1.49 -10.44 -20.41
C GLN A 169 -1.78 -11.63 -21.34
N GLN A 170 -1.49 -11.49 -22.64
CA GLN A 170 -1.74 -12.53 -23.66
C GLN A 170 -1.09 -13.88 -23.34
N SER A 171 0.06 -13.87 -22.65
CA SER A 171 0.73 -15.08 -22.15
C SER A 171 -0.15 -15.94 -21.24
N ASN A 172 -1.12 -15.33 -20.54
CA ASN A 172 -2.03 -16.03 -19.66
C ASN A 172 -3.34 -16.44 -20.36
N TRP A 173 -3.60 -16.01 -21.60
CA TRP A 173 -4.87 -16.27 -22.27
C TRP A 173 -5.07 -17.76 -22.55
N ALA A 174 -4.02 -18.44 -23.05
CA ALA A 174 -4.10 -19.87 -23.34
C ALA A 174 -4.38 -20.72 -22.08
N VAL A 175 -3.73 -20.39 -20.97
CA VAL A 175 -3.91 -21.08 -19.67
C VAL A 175 -5.31 -20.84 -19.09
N ASN A 176 -5.83 -19.61 -19.23
CA ASN A 176 -7.18 -19.31 -18.77
C ASN A 176 -8.26 -19.91 -19.67
N LEU A 177 -8.03 -19.95 -20.98
CA LEU A 177 -8.94 -20.60 -21.93
C LEU A 177 -9.01 -22.10 -21.66
N SER A 178 -7.87 -22.78 -21.45
CA SER A 178 -7.87 -24.23 -21.21
C SER A 178 -8.65 -24.65 -19.97
N ALA A 179 -8.69 -23.81 -18.93
CA ALA A 179 -9.51 -24.03 -17.74
C ALA A 179 -11.02 -23.96 -18.00
N LEU A 180 -11.43 -23.35 -19.11
CA LEU A 180 -12.83 -23.18 -19.52
C LEU A 180 -13.29 -24.22 -20.55
N LEU A 181 -12.37 -24.98 -21.14
CA LEU A 181 -12.70 -26.01 -22.14
C LEU A 181 -13.18 -27.29 -21.47
N LYS A 182 -14.14 -27.97 -22.11
CA LYS A 182 -14.66 -29.28 -21.71
C LYS A 182 -14.82 -30.19 -22.93
N GLY A 183 -14.96 -31.50 -22.69
CA GLY A 183 -15.28 -32.48 -23.72
C GLY A 183 -14.30 -32.46 -24.90
N LYS A 184 -14.83 -32.39 -26.12
CA LYS A 184 -14.04 -32.43 -27.37
C LYS A 184 -13.03 -31.27 -27.48
N ALA A 185 -13.36 -30.08 -26.97
CA ALA A 185 -12.45 -28.94 -27.00
C ALA A 185 -11.22 -29.16 -26.10
N LEU A 186 -11.43 -29.77 -24.92
CA LEU A 186 -10.34 -30.13 -24.02
C LEU A 186 -9.46 -31.24 -24.62
N GLU A 187 -10.06 -32.16 -25.38
CA GLU A 187 -9.33 -33.19 -26.12
C GLU A 187 -8.37 -32.56 -27.16
N VAL A 188 -8.80 -31.52 -27.87
CA VAL A 188 -7.93 -30.76 -28.80
C VAL A 188 -6.74 -30.16 -28.04
N TYR A 189 -6.99 -29.49 -26.91
CA TYR A 189 -5.93 -28.93 -26.07
C TYR A 189 -4.93 -30.01 -25.61
N SER A 190 -5.42 -31.17 -25.19
CA SER A 190 -4.56 -32.28 -24.71
C SER A 190 -3.66 -32.90 -25.79
N ARG A 191 -4.01 -32.73 -27.07
CA ARG A 191 -3.24 -33.26 -28.20
C ARG A 191 -2.16 -32.30 -28.70
N LEU A 192 -2.23 -31.03 -28.31
CA LEU A 192 -1.25 -30.02 -28.71
C LEU A 192 0.06 -30.17 -27.92
N PRO A 193 1.22 -29.92 -28.53
CA PRO A 193 2.47 -29.85 -27.80
C PRO A 193 2.46 -28.68 -26.82
N VAL A 194 3.17 -28.80 -25.70
CA VAL A 194 3.17 -27.81 -24.60
C VAL A 194 3.49 -26.39 -25.09
N SER A 195 4.41 -26.25 -26.05
CA SER A 195 4.76 -24.94 -26.65
C SER A 195 3.57 -24.27 -27.33
N GLU A 196 2.77 -25.04 -28.08
CA GLU A 196 1.59 -24.52 -28.78
C GLU A 196 0.39 -24.37 -27.83
N ALA A 197 0.24 -25.28 -26.87
CA ALA A 197 -0.81 -25.21 -25.85
C ALA A 197 -0.67 -23.98 -24.93
N SER A 198 0.55 -23.45 -24.78
CA SER A 198 0.83 -22.21 -24.04
C SER A 198 0.60 -20.93 -24.85
N ASN A 199 0.46 -21.04 -26.19
CA ASN A 199 0.22 -19.93 -27.09
C ASN A 199 -1.27 -19.85 -27.46
N TYR A 200 -1.88 -18.69 -27.22
CA TYR A 200 -3.29 -18.48 -27.50
C TYR A 200 -3.64 -18.63 -28.99
N ASP A 201 -2.82 -18.09 -29.89
CA ASP A 201 -3.11 -18.09 -31.34
C ASP A 201 -3.08 -19.51 -31.92
N SER A 202 -2.12 -20.31 -31.45
CA SER A 202 -2.00 -21.72 -31.81
C SER A 202 -3.19 -22.53 -31.29
N LEU A 203 -3.57 -22.35 -30.03
CA LEU A 203 -4.73 -23.01 -29.43
C LEU A 203 -6.04 -22.62 -30.12
N LYS A 204 -6.26 -21.32 -30.37
CA LYS A 204 -7.41 -20.78 -31.11
C LYS A 204 -7.52 -21.44 -32.48
N SER A 205 -6.42 -21.46 -33.23
CA SER A 205 -6.39 -22.07 -34.57
C SER A 205 -6.71 -23.56 -34.53
N ALA A 206 -6.22 -24.29 -33.54
CA ALA A 206 -6.49 -25.72 -33.39
C ALA A 206 -7.96 -26.01 -33.05
N LEU A 207 -8.56 -25.20 -32.17
CA LEU A 207 -9.98 -25.30 -31.83
C LEU A 207 -10.85 -25.03 -33.05
N LEU A 208 -10.61 -23.92 -33.74
CA LEU A 208 -11.32 -23.57 -34.97
C LEU A 208 -11.20 -24.69 -36.02
N LYS A 209 -10.00 -25.22 -36.25
CA LYS A 209 -9.79 -26.36 -37.16
C LYS A 209 -10.51 -27.63 -36.73
N ARG A 210 -10.70 -27.90 -35.44
CA ARG A 210 -11.46 -29.09 -35.05
C ARG A 210 -12.94 -28.90 -35.38
N TYR A 211 -13.49 -27.75 -35.00
CA TYR A 211 -14.93 -27.48 -35.01
C TYR A 211 -15.50 -27.09 -36.38
N HIS A 212 -14.75 -26.31 -37.16
CA HIS A 212 -15.10 -25.99 -38.56
C HIS A 212 -15.05 -27.21 -39.48
N PHE A 213 -14.26 -28.23 -39.12
CA PHE A 213 -14.22 -29.50 -39.87
C PHE A 213 -15.31 -30.50 -39.45
N THR A 214 -15.82 -30.41 -38.22
CA THR A 214 -16.84 -31.37 -37.73
C THR A 214 -18.28 -30.96 -37.99
N GLU A 215 -18.65 -29.67 -37.97
CA GLU A 215 -20.09 -29.33 -37.96
C GLU A 215 -20.54 -28.25 -38.97
N GLU A 216 -19.81 -27.16 -39.25
CA GLU A 216 -20.36 -26.09 -40.12
C GLU A 216 -19.31 -25.28 -40.89
N GLY A 217 -18.52 -25.91 -41.76
CA GLY A 217 -17.56 -25.21 -42.65
C GLY A 217 -18.17 -24.24 -43.69
N PHE A 218 -19.39 -23.72 -43.49
CA PHE A 218 -20.16 -23.00 -44.51
C PHE A 218 -20.98 -21.80 -44.01
N ARG A 219 -20.88 -21.34 -42.75
CA ARG A 219 -21.71 -20.20 -42.29
C ARG A 219 -21.00 -18.87 -42.09
N ASN A 220 -19.67 -18.82 -41.92
CA ASN A 220 -18.98 -17.56 -41.59
C ASN A 220 -17.85 -17.16 -42.55
N GLN A 221 -17.85 -17.68 -43.79
CA GLN A 221 -16.97 -17.17 -44.85
C GLN A 221 -17.34 -15.74 -45.31
N THR A 222 -18.33 -15.09 -44.68
CA THR A 222 -18.96 -13.87 -45.19
C THR A 222 -18.54 -12.54 -44.56
N ASP A 223 -17.73 -12.48 -43.49
CA ASP A 223 -17.48 -11.17 -42.83
C ASP A 223 -16.02 -10.77 -42.56
N GLN A 224 -14.99 -11.56 -42.91
CA GLN A 224 -13.59 -11.14 -42.67
C GLN A 224 -12.61 -11.22 -43.85
N GLU A 225 -13.02 -11.68 -45.04
CA GLU A 225 -12.16 -11.69 -46.24
C GLU A 225 -12.40 -10.50 -47.18
N ILE A 226 -13.27 -9.52 -46.83
CA ILE A 226 -13.61 -8.35 -47.69
C ILE A 226 -13.04 -6.99 -47.20
N MET A 227 -12.35 -6.89 -46.06
CA MET A 227 -11.91 -5.58 -45.54
C MET A 227 -10.43 -5.46 -45.12
N VAL A 228 -9.51 -6.23 -45.73
CA VAL A 228 -8.06 -5.97 -45.54
C VAL A 228 -7.18 -6.05 -46.80
N ASN A 229 -7.73 -6.36 -47.99
CA ASN A 229 -6.90 -6.55 -49.20
C ASN A 229 -7.05 -5.50 -50.32
N ASP A 230 -7.82 -4.42 -50.15
CA ASP A 230 -7.94 -3.35 -51.18
C ASP A 230 -7.26 -2.02 -50.82
N LEU A 231 -6.41 -1.96 -49.79
CA LEU A 231 -5.53 -0.80 -49.57
C LEU A 231 -4.14 -1.24 -49.09
N MET A 232 -3.38 -1.85 -49.99
CA MET A 232 -1.94 -1.60 -50.08
C MET A 232 -1.40 -2.21 -51.39
N ASP A 233 -1.43 -1.44 -52.48
CA ASP A 233 -0.66 -1.79 -53.69
C ASP A 233 0.86 -1.78 -53.39
N PRO A 234 1.65 -2.71 -53.97
CA PRO A 234 3.08 -2.83 -53.71
C PRO A 234 3.95 -1.94 -54.64
N VAL A 235 4.83 -1.18 -54.00
CA VAL A 235 6.17 -0.66 -54.38
C VAL A 235 6.65 -0.80 -55.83
N GLU A 236 7.06 0.32 -56.46
CA GLU A 236 8.34 0.37 -57.20
C GLU A 236 9.07 1.73 -57.05
N PRO A 237 10.41 1.74 -56.87
CA PRO A 237 11.23 2.94 -56.77
C PRO A 237 11.95 3.27 -58.08
N LEU A 238 11.95 4.54 -58.49
CA LEU A 238 12.83 5.02 -59.57
C LEU A 238 13.56 6.30 -59.15
N VAL A 239 14.89 6.21 -59.18
CA VAL A 239 15.85 7.23 -58.79
C VAL A 239 16.10 8.22 -59.93
N ASN A 240 16.09 9.51 -59.58
CA ASN A 240 16.70 10.69 -60.22
C ASN A 240 16.32 11.02 -61.68
N THR A 241 15.89 12.24 -62.00
CA THR A 241 16.74 13.44 -61.93
C THR A 241 15.89 14.72 -62.06
N ASN A 242 16.38 15.78 -61.42
CA ASN A 242 16.34 17.18 -61.87
C ASN A 242 15.07 18.05 -61.69
N ILE A 243 15.27 19.03 -60.78
CA ILE A 243 15.14 20.47 -61.03
C ILE A 243 13.71 21.06 -61.01
N SER A 244 13.43 21.66 -59.85
CA SER A 244 12.90 23.03 -59.69
C SER A 244 11.56 23.37 -60.34
N LYS A 245 10.45 23.22 -59.59
CA LYS A 245 9.26 24.09 -59.73
C LYS A 245 8.55 24.42 -58.40
N GLU A 246 9.27 24.56 -57.28
CA GLU A 246 8.71 25.15 -56.04
C GLU A 246 9.55 26.34 -55.54
N SER A 247 9.91 27.22 -56.48
CA SER A 247 10.41 28.57 -56.18
C SER A 247 9.61 29.58 -57.00
N ARG A 248 8.29 29.58 -56.77
CA ARG A 248 7.41 30.72 -57.07
C ARG A 248 6.72 31.15 -55.81
N ARG A 249 7.48 31.78 -54.94
CA ARG A 249 7.05 32.95 -54.18
C ARG A 249 8.32 33.65 -53.69
N LEU A 250 8.34 34.97 -53.88
CA LEU A 250 9.39 35.93 -53.49
C LEU A 250 10.51 36.15 -54.52
N ARG A 251 10.17 36.87 -55.60
CA ARG A 251 10.60 38.27 -55.77
C ARG A 251 10.00 38.86 -57.04
N ALA A 252 8.95 39.66 -56.84
CA ALA A 252 8.62 40.71 -57.78
C ALA A 252 9.75 41.75 -57.72
N THR A 253 10.37 42.04 -58.87
CA THR A 253 10.58 43.39 -59.40
C THR A 253 11.59 43.35 -60.55
N ARG A 254 11.31 44.20 -61.54
CA ARG A 254 12.25 44.79 -62.50
C ARG A 254 12.39 44.11 -63.87
N ASN A 255 11.35 44.33 -64.68
CA ASN A 255 11.57 44.79 -66.05
C ASN A 255 12.42 46.07 -66.02
N GLN A 256 13.60 46.05 -66.65
CA GLN A 256 14.13 47.11 -67.52
C GLN A 256 15.35 46.54 -68.28
N LEU A 257 15.15 46.26 -69.58
CA LEU A 257 16.02 46.43 -70.78
C LEU A 257 17.55 46.67 -70.62
N PRO A 258 18.37 46.59 -71.71
CA PRO A 258 18.31 45.75 -72.92
C PRO A 258 19.70 45.16 -73.33
N GLY A 259 19.72 44.26 -74.32
CA GLY A 259 20.64 44.43 -75.45
C GLY A 259 21.64 43.32 -75.82
N VAL A 260 21.50 42.83 -77.07
CA VAL A 260 22.57 42.74 -78.12
C VAL A 260 23.54 41.54 -78.02
N PRO A 261 24.03 40.93 -79.14
CA PRO A 261 23.35 39.80 -79.80
C PRO A 261 24.28 38.59 -80.05
N LEU A 262 23.70 37.58 -80.70
CA LEU A 262 24.31 36.36 -81.22
C LEU A 262 25.57 36.57 -82.09
N THR A 263 26.55 35.69 -81.88
CA THR A 263 27.42 35.11 -82.93
C THR A 263 27.34 33.60 -82.68
N LYS A 264 26.53 32.83 -83.40
CA LYS A 264 26.74 32.21 -84.73
C LYS A 264 28.14 31.64 -84.94
N ASP A 265 28.14 30.31 -85.02
CA ASP A 265 28.80 29.50 -86.05
C ASP A 265 30.33 29.63 -86.15
N ASP A 266 31.05 28.54 -85.91
CA ASP A 266 31.56 27.69 -86.99
C ASP A 266 32.75 26.80 -86.56
N THR A 267 32.70 25.59 -87.10
CA THR A 267 33.78 24.61 -87.35
C THR A 267 34.20 23.65 -86.24
#